data_AF-A0AAD3NJV5-F1
#
_entry.id   AF-A0AAD3NJV5-F1
#
_cell.length_a   1.000
_cell.length_b   1.000
_cell.length_c   1.000
_cell.angle_alpha   90.00
_cell.angle_beta   90.00
_cell.angle_gamma   90.00
#
_symmetry.space_group_name_H-M   'P 1'
#
loop_
_entity.id
_entity.type
_entity.pdbx_description
1 polymer ?
#
loop_
_entity_poly.entity_id
_entity_poly.type
_entity_poly.pdbx_seq_one_letter_code
_entity_poly.pdbx_strand_id
1 'polypeptide(L)'
;MIAVGLVPQLYKLDHQPGWLPHSVAFHADDGKLYNGNTVGQQFGPKCCRGDRVGCGISLDADDGQLTVFFTKNGKEVGSVEIPASPEALYPAVGMHSLGEEVLLDLNAEWGMEEDDGQMIVDSHEEDWGRLHDVKVTGT
;
A
#
# COMPACT_ATOMS: atom_id res chain seq x y z
N MET A 1 7.12 -15.52 -14.42
CA MET A 1 6.35 -15.26 -13.21
C MET A 1 6.16 -13.76 -13.11
N ILE A 2 4.92 -13.27 -12.98
CA ILE A 2 4.63 -11.84 -12.75
C ILE A 2 4.12 -11.66 -11.32
N ALA A 3 4.68 -10.72 -10.58
CA ALA A 3 4.20 -10.33 -9.25
C ALA A 3 3.85 -8.84 -9.24
N VAL A 4 2.83 -8.47 -8.49
CA VAL A 4 2.42 -7.06 -8.27
C VAL A 4 2.32 -6.82 -6.77
N GLY A 5 2.88 -5.72 -6.29
CA GLY A 5 2.87 -5.44 -4.86
C GLY A 5 3.55 -4.15 -4.46
N LEU A 6 3.90 -4.08 -3.17
CA LEU A 6 4.54 -2.96 -2.52
C LEU A 6 5.87 -3.39 -1.90
N VAL A 7 6.89 -2.55 -2.05
CA VAL A 7 8.26 -2.79 -1.56
C VAL A 7 8.85 -1.53 -0.90
N PRO A 8 9.84 -1.64 0.00
CA PRO A 8 10.60 -0.49 0.48
C PRO A 8 11.46 0.13 -0.63
N GLN A 9 11.91 1.37 -0.43
CA GLN A 9 12.71 2.13 -1.41
C GLN A 9 13.96 1.37 -1.88
N LEU A 10 14.64 0.69 -0.96
CA LEU A 10 15.90 -0.02 -1.20
C LEU A 10 15.67 -1.54 -1.30
N TYR A 11 14.68 -1.95 -2.10
CA TYR A 11 14.42 -3.36 -2.36
C TYR A 11 15.47 -3.97 -3.29
N LYS A 12 15.91 -5.21 -2.99
CA LYS A 12 16.85 -5.91 -3.89
C LYS A 12 16.12 -6.42 -5.12
N LEU A 13 16.65 -6.08 -6.29
CA LEU A 13 16.04 -6.42 -7.60
C LEU A 13 16.31 -7.87 -8.05
N ASP A 14 17.07 -8.65 -7.28
CA ASP A 14 17.29 -10.08 -7.49
C ASP A 14 16.24 -10.96 -6.77
N HIS A 15 15.26 -10.35 -6.11
CA HIS A 15 14.15 -11.03 -5.44
C HIS A 15 12.81 -10.52 -6.00
N GLN A 16 11.81 -11.40 -6.02
CA GLN A 16 10.45 -11.00 -6.39
C GLN A 16 9.82 -10.17 -5.27
N PRO A 17 8.92 -9.23 -5.58
CA PRO A 17 8.12 -8.52 -4.57
C PRO A 17 7.45 -9.50 -3.60
N GLY A 18 7.40 -9.14 -2.30
CA GLY A 18 6.82 -9.97 -1.24
C GLY A 18 7.78 -10.99 -0.62
N TRP A 19 8.97 -11.21 -1.18
CA TRP A 19 9.92 -12.23 -0.68
C TRP A 19 10.82 -11.74 0.44
N LEU A 20 11.17 -10.45 0.47
CA LEU A 20 12.02 -9.86 1.52
C LEU A 20 11.18 -9.05 2.51
N PRO A 21 11.63 -8.87 3.77
CA PRO A 21 10.91 -8.13 4.79
C PRO A 21 10.40 -6.75 4.32
N HIS A 22 9.29 -6.31 4.93
CA HIS A 22 8.63 -5.03 4.62
C HIS A 22 8.08 -4.93 3.20
N SER A 23 7.87 -6.06 2.53
CA SER A 23 7.22 -6.10 1.22
C SER A 23 6.05 -7.08 1.21
N VAL A 24 5.07 -6.78 0.37
CA VAL A 24 3.87 -7.61 0.19
C VAL A 24 3.53 -7.66 -1.29
N ALA A 25 3.16 -8.83 -1.81
CA ALA A 25 2.83 -8.99 -3.21
C ALA A 25 1.90 -10.15 -3.48
N PHE A 26 1.09 -9.99 -4.52
CA PHE A 26 0.31 -11.05 -5.12
C PHE A 26 1.04 -11.59 -6.35
N HIS A 27 1.23 -12.92 -6.40
CA HIS A 27 1.94 -13.61 -7.47
C HIS A 27 0.93 -14.20 -8.46
N ALA A 28 0.96 -13.70 -9.70
CA ALA A 28 -0.05 -13.97 -10.72
C ALA A 28 -0.05 -15.44 -11.18
N ASP A 29 1.10 -16.11 -11.15
CA ASP A 29 1.27 -17.47 -11.67
C ASP A 29 0.73 -18.56 -10.74
N ASP A 30 0.72 -18.32 -9.44
CA ASP A 30 0.23 -19.28 -8.44
C ASP A 30 -0.98 -18.79 -7.62
N GLY A 31 -1.31 -17.50 -7.70
CA GLY A 31 -2.44 -16.91 -6.99
C GLY A 31 -2.18 -16.75 -5.50
N LYS A 32 -0.91 -16.71 -5.07
CA LYS A 32 -0.55 -16.60 -3.66
C LYS A 32 -0.15 -15.19 -3.24
N LEU A 33 -0.32 -14.95 -1.95
CA LEU A 33 0.18 -13.77 -1.26
C LEU A 33 1.56 -14.09 -0.66
N TYR A 34 2.52 -13.19 -0.90
CA TYR A 34 3.84 -13.22 -0.30
C TYR A 34 4.00 -11.97 0.56
N ASN A 35 4.36 -12.14 1.83
CA ASN A 35 4.46 -11.05 2.80
C ASN A 35 5.75 -11.21 3.61
N GLY A 36 6.82 -10.58 3.14
CA GLY A 36 8.12 -10.60 3.81
C GLY A 36 8.88 -11.93 3.76
N ASN A 37 8.44 -12.93 2.98
CA ASN A 37 9.05 -14.26 2.99
C ASN A 37 8.82 -15.03 1.69
N THR A 38 9.61 -16.07 1.43
CA THR A 38 9.59 -16.87 0.19
C THR A 38 8.49 -17.94 0.14
N VAL A 39 7.65 -18.04 1.16
CA VAL A 39 6.59 -19.05 1.28
C VAL A 39 5.23 -18.39 1.09
N GLY A 40 4.72 -18.48 -0.14
CA GLY A 40 3.41 -17.91 -0.47
C GLY A 40 2.26 -18.62 0.25
N GLN A 41 1.25 -17.83 0.63
CA GLN A 41 0.01 -18.30 1.23
C GLN A 41 -1.12 -18.34 0.20
N GLN A 42 -2.00 -19.33 0.28
CA GLN A 42 -3.18 -19.41 -0.59
C GLN A 42 -4.04 -18.15 -0.39
N PHE A 43 -4.29 -17.41 -1.47
CA PHE A 43 -4.94 -16.11 -1.37
C PHE A 43 -6.03 -15.93 -2.43
N GLY A 44 -5.70 -16.17 -3.69
CA GLY A 44 -6.58 -15.92 -4.81
C GLY A 44 -6.44 -16.92 -5.95
N PRO A 45 -7.24 -16.74 -7.02
CA PRO A 45 -7.05 -17.47 -8.25
C PRO A 45 -5.80 -16.98 -8.98
N LYS A 46 -5.15 -17.87 -9.73
CA LYS A 46 -4.12 -17.51 -10.69
C LYS A 46 -4.65 -16.49 -11.71
N CYS A 47 -3.76 -15.70 -12.27
CA CYS A 47 -4.04 -14.79 -13.38
C CYS A 47 -3.56 -15.37 -14.71
N CYS A 48 -4.21 -14.94 -15.77
CA CYS A 48 -3.93 -15.29 -17.15
C CYS A 48 -3.74 -14.02 -17.98
N ARG A 49 -3.21 -14.19 -19.19
CA ARG A 49 -3.13 -13.10 -20.18
C ARG A 49 -4.49 -12.42 -20.35
N GLY A 50 -4.51 -11.09 -20.23
CA GLY A 50 -5.70 -10.27 -20.35
C GLY A 50 -6.38 -9.94 -19.01
N ASP A 51 -5.98 -10.57 -17.90
CA ASP A 51 -6.45 -10.17 -16.58
C ASP A 51 -5.82 -8.84 -16.16
N ARG A 52 -6.63 -7.97 -15.53
CA ARG A 52 -6.18 -6.75 -14.86
C ARG A 52 -5.96 -7.04 -13.38
N VAL A 53 -4.76 -6.78 -12.87
CA VAL A 53 -4.43 -6.91 -11.44
C VAL A 53 -4.24 -5.53 -10.84
N GLY A 54 -4.87 -5.28 -9.68
CA GLY A 54 -4.68 -4.08 -8.89
C GLY A 54 -4.05 -4.38 -7.54
N CYS A 55 -3.35 -3.40 -7.00
CA CYS A 55 -2.84 -3.38 -5.62
C CYS A 55 -3.22 -2.02 -5.03
N GLY A 56 -3.96 -2.04 -3.92
CA GLY A 56 -4.45 -0.86 -3.24
C GLY A 56 -4.10 -0.88 -1.76
N ILE A 57 -4.15 0.29 -1.14
CA ILE A 57 -3.95 0.47 0.29
C ILE A 57 -5.19 1.12 0.90
N SER A 58 -5.58 0.67 2.09
CA SER A 58 -6.55 1.33 2.96
C SER A 58 -5.84 1.68 4.26
N LEU A 59 -5.99 2.93 4.68
CA LEU A 59 -5.43 3.44 5.92
C LEU A 59 -6.50 3.32 7.00
N ASP A 60 -6.25 2.50 8.02
CA ASP A 60 -7.05 2.52 9.24
C ASP A 60 -6.33 3.44 10.24
N ALA A 61 -6.96 4.56 10.59
CA ALA A 61 -6.32 5.66 11.30
C ALA A 61 -5.91 5.33 12.75
N ASP A 62 -6.43 4.24 13.31
CA ASP A 62 -6.49 4.05 14.76
C ASP A 62 -5.52 3.00 15.34
N ASP A 63 -4.88 2.16 14.51
CA ASP A 63 -4.15 0.97 15.00
C ASP A 63 -2.70 0.82 14.52
N GLY A 64 -2.20 1.75 13.71
CA GLY A 64 -0.86 1.69 13.15
C GLY A 64 -0.67 0.49 12.20
N GLN A 65 -1.75 -0.01 11.60
CA GLN A 65 -1.72 -0.98 10.52
C GLN A 65 -2.01 -0.32 9.17
N LEU A 66 -1.50 -0.95 8.12
CA LEU A 66 -1.82 -0.62 6.74
C LEU A 66 -2.48 -1.85 6.13
N THR A 67 -3.72 -1.70 5.66
CA THR A 67 -4.39 -2.77 4.95
C THR A 67 -4.03 -2.71 3.47
N VAL A 68 -3.40 -3.76 2.95
CA VAL A 68 -3.08 -3.90 1.52
C VAL A 68 -4.03 -4.89 0.90
N PHE A 69 -4.72 -4.51 -0.16
CA PHE A 69 -5.66 -5.38 -0.88
C PHE A 69 -5.26 -5.53 -2.34
N PHE A 70 -5.67 -6.65 -2.93
CA PHE A 70 -5.42 -6.94 -4.34
C PHE A 70 -6.73 -7.17 -5.08
N THR A 71 -6.78 -6.75 -6.33
CA THR A 71 -7.95 -6.96 -7.19
C THR A 71 -7.57 -7.75 -8.43
N LYS A 72 -8.55 -8.48 -8.96
CA LYS A 72 -8.49 -9.13 -10.26
C LYS A 72 -9.74 -8.73 -11.04
N ASN A 73 -9.56 -8.11 -12.19
CA ASN A 73 -10.62 -7.62 -13.07
C ASN A 73 -11.63 -6.72 -12.33
N GLY A 74 -11.12 -5.83 -11.46
CA GLY A 74 -11.92 -4.89 -10.68
C GLY A 74 -12.62 -5.49 -9.46
N LYS A 75 -12.48 -6.80 -9.19
CA LYS A 75 -13.01 -7.44 -8.00
C LYS A 75 -11.90 -7.71 -6.99
N GLU A 76 -12.12 -7.39 -5.73
CA GLU A 76 -11.19 -7.74 -4.65
C GLU A 76 -11.01 -9.26 -4.55
N VAL A 77 -9.74 -9.66 -4.46
CA VAL A 77 -9.30 -11.03 -4.22
C VAL A 77 -9.19 -11.29 -2.72
N GLY A 78 -8.67 -10.30 -2.00
CA GLY A 78 -8.59 -10.25 -0.54
C GLY A 78 -7.66 -9.12 -0.09
N SER A 79 -7.45 -9.06 1.21
CA SER A 79 -6.58 -8.09 1.87
C SER A 79 -5.66 -8.74 2.91
N VAL A 80 -4.64 -7.99 3.32
CA VAL A 80 -3.71 -8.35 4.39
C VAL A 80 -3.32 -7.09 5.15
N GLU A 81 -3.34 -7.18 6.47
CA GLU A 81 -2.76 -6.15 7.34
C GLU A 81 -1.24 -6.32 7.38
N ILE A 82 -0.54 -5.22 7.16
CA ILE A 82 0.90 -5.12 7.41
C ILE A 82 1.15 -3.99 8.41
N PRO A 83 2.21 -4.09 9.24
CA PRO A 83 2.57 -2.99 10.11
C PRO A 83 2.76 -1.71 9.30
N ALA A 84 2.17 -0.60 9.74
CA ALA A 84 2.44 0.69 9.14
C ALA A 84 3.95 0.96 9.23
N SER A 85 4.56 1.19 8.07
CA SER A 85 5.99 1.48 7.98
C SER A 85 6.19 2.98 8.08
N PRO A 86 7.14 3.47 8.91
CA PRO A 86 7.54 4.87 8.86
C PRO A 86 8.21 5.22 7.52
N GLU A 87 8.74 4.21 6.82
CA GLU A 87 9.28 4.34 5.47
C GLU A 87 8.18 4.16 4.43
N ALA A 88 8.21 4.99 3.38
CA ALA A 88 7.29 4.89 2.26
C ALA A 88 7.42 3.54 1.53
N LEU A 89 6.28 3.00 1.11
CA LEU A 89 6.19 1.85 0.23
C LEU A 89 6.05 2.30 -1.23
N TYR A 90 6.60 1.52 -2.14
CA TYR A 90 6.65 1.81 -3.56
C TYR A 90 5.98 0.69 -4.35
N PRO A 91 5.18 1.03 -5.39
CA PRO A 91 4.61 0.02 -6.28
C PRO A 91 5.72 -0.72 -7.03
N ALA A 92 5.61 -2.04 -7.08
CA ALA A 92 6.57 -2.90 -7.76
C ALA A 92 5.87 -3.93 -8.63
N VAL A 93 6.46 -4.17 -9.81
CA VAL A 93 6.14 -5.30 -10.66
C VAL A 93 7.40 -6.17 -10.78
N GLY A 94 7.28 -7.42 -10.36
CA GLY A 94 8.31 -8.44 -10.54
C GLY A 94 8.04 -9.25 -11.79
N MET A 95 9.09 -9.54 -12.55
CA MET A 95 9.05 -10.37 -13.76
C MET A 95 10.20 -11.37 -13.69
N HIS A 96 10.04 -12.58 -14.23
CA HIS A 96 11.05 -13.64 -14.12
C HIS A 96 11.40 -14.30 -15.45
N SER A 97 10.43 -14.42 -16.36
CA SER A 97 10.57 -15.19 -17.59
C SER A 97 10.74 -14.28 -18.80
N LEU A 98 11.52 -14.74 -19.78
CA LEU A 98 11.68 -14.05 -21.05
C LEU A 98 10.33 -13.93 -21.78
N GLY A 99 10.06 -12.75 -22.34
CA GLY A 99 8.84 -12.47 -23.11
C GLY A 99 7.62 -12.11 -22.26
N GLU A 100 7.77 -12.02 -20.94
CA GLU A 100 6.72 -11.41 -20.11
C GLU A 100 6.58 -9.93 -20.44
N GLU A 101 5.34 -9.45 -20.48
CA GLU A 101 4.99 -8.06 -20.75
C GLU A 101 3.80 -7.66 -19.87
N VAL A 102 3.80 -6.41 -19.42
CA VAL A 102 2.70 -5.81 -18.67
C VAL A 102 2.40 -4.44 -19.24
N LEU A 103 1.13 -4.04 -19.17
CA LEU A 103 0.70 -2.67 -19.43
C LEU A 103 0.39 -2.01 -18.09
N LEU A 104 1.03 -0.88 -17.81
CA LEU A 104 0.73 -0.08 -16.62
C LEU A 104 -0.39 0.90 -16.93
N ASP A 105 -1.45 0.87 -16.12
CA ASP A 105 -2.46 1.92 -16.10
C ASP A 105 -2.12 2.93 -15.02
N LEU A 106 -1.64 4.10 -15.43
CA LEU A 106 -1.25 5.18 -14.53
C LEU A 106 -2.40 6.18 -14.28
N ASN A 107 -3.55 5.98 -14.91
CA ASN A 107 -4.74 6.81 -14.73
C ASN A 107 -5.66 6.23 -13.65
N ALA A 108 -5.09 5.64 -12.60
CA ALA A 108 -5.88 5.14 -11.48
C ALA A 108 -6.53 6.34 -10.78
N GLU A 109 -7.76 6.67 -11.18
CA GLU A 109 -8.61 7.57 -10.45
C GLU A 109 -9.00 6.86 -9.16
N TRP A 110 -8.49 7.35 -8.03
CA TRP A 110 -9.06 6.99 -6.74
C TRP A 110 -10.47 7.55 -6.77
N GLY A 111 -11.46 6.67 -6.93
CA GLY A 111 -12.83 7.03 -6.60
C GLY A 111 -12.80 7.38 -5.12
N MET A 112 -12.65 8.66 -4.80
CA MET A 112 -13.05 9.15 -3.50
C MET A 112 -14.53 8.80 -3.45
N GLU A 113 -14.88 7.73 -2.74
CA GLU A 113 -16.23 7.66 -2.19
C GLU A 113 -16.44 9.01 -1.48
N GLU A 114 -17.62 9.61 -1.68
CA GLU A 114 -18.02 10.87 -1.09
C GLU A 114 -18.03 10.76 0.45
N ASP A 115 -16.86 10.67 1.09
CA ASP A 115 -16.67 10.84 2.51
C ASP A 115 -15.88 12.13 2.72
N ASP A 116 -16.58 13.24 2.47
CA ASP A 116 -16.21 14.61 2.84
C ASP A 116 -16.20 14.78 4.39
N GLY A 117 -15.61 13.84 5.13
CA GLY A 117 -15.79 13.68 6.57
C GLY A 117 -14.55 13.91 7.43
N GLN A 118 -13.34 13.64 6.93
CA GLN A 118 -12.13 13.69 7.77
C GLN A 118 -11.23 14.87 7.42
N MET A 119 -11.70 16.07 7.76
CA MET A 119 -10.84 17.23 7.94
C MET A 119 -10.09 17.06 9.26
N ILE A 120 -8.82 16.67 9.22
CA ILE A 120 -7.95 16.73 10.40
C ILE A 120 -7.80 18.21 10.76
N VAL A 121 -8.50 18.63 11.82
CA VAL A 121 -8.30 19.93 12.46
C VAL A 121 -7.19 19.70 13.48
N ASP A 122 -5.96 20.15 13.18
CA ASP A 122 -4.94 20.31 14.21
C ASP A 122 -5.44 21.40 15.17
N SER A 123 -6.19 20.99 16.19
CA SER A 123 -6.53 21.83 17.32
C SER A 123 -5.24 22.05 18.12
N HIS A 124 -4.47 23.07 17.73
CA HIS A 124 -3.37 23.63 18.51
C HIS A 124 -3.88 24.25 19.84
N GLU A 125 -4.70 23.53 20.61
CA GLU A 125 -5.20 23.96 21.92
C GLU A 125 -4.07 24.11 22.94
N GLU A 126 -2.93 23.44 22.74
CA GLU A 126 -1.75 23.63 23.59
C GLU A 126 -1.05 24.98 23.40
N ASP A 127 -1.19 25.65 22.25
CA ASP A 127 -0.56 26.96 22.02
C ASP A 127 -1.35 28.12 22.66
N TRP A 128 -2.68 27.98 22.76
CA TRP A 128 -3.53 28.97 23.44
C TRP A 128 -3.38 28.95 24.97
N GLY A 129 -3.01 27.81 25.56
CA GLY A 129 -2.74 27.68 26.99
C GLY A 129 -1.46 28.37 27.48
N ARG A 130 -0.59 28.83 26.56
CA ARG A 130 0.70 29.48 26.89
C ARG A 130 0.67 31.00 26.83
N LEU A 131 -0.49 31.58 26.50
CA LEU A 131 -0.68 33.04 26.38
C LEU A 131 -0.88 33.78 27.73
N HIS A 132 -0.63 33.12 28.86
CA HIS A 132 -0.82 33.72 30.19
C HIS A 132 0.29 34.72 30.60
N ASP A 133 1.39 34.80 29.85
CA ASP A 133 2.54 35.65 30.18
C ASP A 133 2.70 36.90 29.29
N VAL A 134 1.71 37.24 28.47
CA VAL A 134 1.79 38.45 27.62
C VAL A 134 1.44 39.69 28.45
N LYS A 135 2.46 40.31 29.05
CA LYS A 135 2.33 41.62 29.70
C LYS A 135 2.59 42.74 28.69
N VAL A 136 1.54 43.47 28.31
CA VAL A 136 1.65 44.66 27.48
C VAL A 136 2.22 45.81 28.33
N THR A 137 3.44 46.25 28.04
CA THR A 137 3.98 47.51 28.56
C THR A 137 3.89 48.57 27.47
N GLY A 138 2.85 49.40 27.53
CA GLY A 138 2.73 50.62 26.72
C GLY A 138 2.76 51.85 27.62
N THR A 139 3.55 52.84 27.24
CA THR A 139 3.62 54.19 27.83
C THR A 139 2.46 55.07 27.40
#